data_AF-A0A1Q6JH59-F1
#
_entry.id   AF-A0A1Q6JH59-F1
#
_cell.length_a   1.000
_cell.length_b   1.000
_cell.length_c   1.000
_cell.angle_alpha   90.00
_cell.angle_beta   90.00
_cell.angle_gamma   90.00
#
_symmetry.space_group_name_H-M   'P 1'
#
loop_
_entity.id
_entity.type
_entity.pdbx_description
1 polymer ?
#
loop_
_entity_poly.entity_id
_entity_poly.type
_entity_poly.pdbx_seq_one_letter_code
_entity_poly.pdbx_strand_id
1 'polypeptide(L)'
;MAFRKLGHNAFSCDLQECSGGHPEYHFKGDMFDVIANRGGILENGTKYFLDGNWDLVIAHPPCTFLAVSGARWYYHPDDKNLPIEQRRPHPKFPDRAKDREEAVQFFMDVSRVGVDKLAIENPVGIMSSRWRKPDQIVEPWQFGHEASKKTCLWLKNLPFLVPTNVVGKGEVYVSKSGNKSPKWFTDIFFSGVSPEERRKLRSKTFPGIADAMADQWGSKIITA
;
A
#
# COMPACT_ATOMS: atom_id res chain seq x y z
N MET A 1 3.16 5.77 -12.95
CA MET A 1 3.44 5.60 -14.39
C MET A 1 2.41 4.77 -15.15
N ALA A 2 1.93 3.62 -14.66
CA ALA A 2 1.02 2.73 -15.41
C ALA A 2 -0.18 3.46 -16.04
N PHE A 3 -0.97 4.21 -15.26
CA PHE A 3 -2.08 5.03 -15.76
C PHE A 3 -1.65 6.05 -16.83
N ARG A 4 -0.51 6.72 -16.64
CA ARG A 4 0.01 7.71 -17.62
C ARG A 4 0.40 7.07 -18.96
N LYS A 5 0.91 5.84 -18.95
CA LYS A 5 1.23 5.11 -20.20
C LYS A 5 -0.02 4.87 -21.05
N LEU A 6 -1.19 4.80 -20.42
CA LEU A 6 -2.49 4.67 -21.09
C LEU A 6 -3.14 6.02 -21.39
N GLY A 7 -2.42 7.14 -21.21
CA GLY A 7 -2.91 8.48 -21.50
C GLY A 7 -3.74 9.12 -20.38
N HIS A 8 -3.86 8.50 -19.21
CA HIS A 8 -4.58 9.10 -18.07
C HIS A 8 -3.75 10.19 -17.40
N ASN A 9 -4.45 11.22 -16.95
CA ASN A 9 -3.88 12.29 -16.15
C ASN A 9 -3.76 11.88 -14.68
N ALA A 10 -2.68 11.17 -14.33
CA ALA A 10 -2.52 10.54 -13.02
C ALA A 10 -1.35 11.13 -12.22
N PHE A 11 -1.59 11.48 -10.96
CA PHE A 11 -0.59 12.05 -10.07
C PHE A 11 -0.35 11.13 -8.87
N SER A 12 0.82 11.24 -8.27
CA SER A 12 1.10 10.70 -6.94
C SER A 12 1.04 11.83 -5.92
N CYS A 13 0.72 11.51 -4.69
CA CYS A 13 0.76 12.45 -3.58
C CYS A 13 1.45 11.78 -2.40
N ASP A 14 2.58 12.33 -1.99
CA ASP A 14 3.46 11.74 -0.98
C ASP A 14 3.86 12.81 0.04
N LEU A 15 4.03 12.42 1.30
CA LEU A 15 4.65 13.30 2.32
C LEU A 15 6.17 13.38 2.14
N GLN A 16 6.76 12.36 1.51
CA GLN A 16 8.18 12.28 1.21
C GLN A 16 8.45 12.69 -0.23
N GLU A 17 9.69 13.06 -0.53
CA GLU A 17 10.10 13.42 -1.88
C GLU A 17 9.96 12.26 -2.87
N CYS A 18 9.60 12.59 -4.10
CA CYS A 18 9.47 11.58 -5.13
C CYS A 18 10.80 10.85 -5.36
N SER A 19 10.73 9.54 -5.51
CA SER A 19 11.92 8.70 -5.78
C SER A 19 11.96 8.16 -7.20
N GLY A 20 10.98 8.54 -8.03
CA GLY A 20 10.80 8.06 -9.41
C GLY A 20 11.38 8.96 -10.50
N GLY A 21 11.95 10.12 -10.14
CA GLY A 21 12.55 11.05 -11.10
C GLY A 21 11.53 11.84 -11.94
N HIS A 22 10.28 11.93 -11.48
CA HIS A 22 9.19 12.64 -12.17
C HIS A 22 8.49 13.66 -11.24
N PRO A 23 9.21 14.68 -10.73
CA PRO A 23 8.62 15.67 -9.81
C PRO A 23 7.42 16.43 -10.40
N GLU A 24 7.29 16.46 -11.73
CA GLU A 24 6.14 17.00 -12.46
C GLU A 24 4.83 16.20 -12.28
N TYR A 25 4.90 15.01 -11.69
CA TYR A 25 3.74 14.13 -11.45
C TYR A 25 3.47 13.86 -9.97
N HIS A 26 4.16 14.54 -9.07
CA HIS A 26 4.05 14.34 -7.62
C HIS A 26 3.62 15.62 -6.93
N PHE A 27 2.55 15.55 -6.14
CA PHE A 27 2.25 16.54 -5.11
C PHE A 27 2.97 16.14 -3.82
N LYS A 28 3.63 17.10 -3.17
CA LYS A 28 4.23 16.88 -1.84
C LYS A 28 3.32 17.49 -0.77
N GLY A 29 2.64 16.65 0.01
CA GLY A 29 1.68 17.13 1.01
C GLY A 29 0.64 16.11 1.43
N ASP A 30 -0.38 16.59 2.13
CA ASP A 30 -1.53 15.79 2.55
C ASP A 30 -2.46 15.50 1.36
N MET A 31 -2.79 14.23 1.14
CA MET A 31 -3.71 13.81 0.09
C MET A 31 -5.11 14.41 0.27
N PHE A 32 -5.55 14.63 1.52
CA PHE A 32 -6.88 15.19 1.78
C PHE A 32 -6.97 16.63 1.26
N ASP A 33 -5.90 17.42 1.44
CA ASP A 33 -5.81 18.77 0.90
C ASP A 33 -5.79 18.76 -0.63
N VAL A 34 -4.99 17.89 -1.25
CA VAL A 34 -4.91 17.77 -2.71
C VAL A 34 -6.25 17.36 -3.32
N ILE A 35 -6.99 16.47 -2.66
CA ILE A 35 -8.31 16.04 -3.11
C ILE A 35 -9.33 17.17 -2.94
N ALA A 36 -9.38 17.80 -1.77
CA ALA A 36 -10.32 18.89 -1.46
C ALA A 36 -10.10 20.11 -2.38
N ASN A 37 -8.84 20.48 -2.61
CA ASN A 37 -8.47 21.59 -3.48
C ASN A 37 -8.49 21.23 -4.96
N ARG A 38 -8.76 19.95 -5.31
CA ARG A 38 -8.70 19.43 -6.69
C ARG A 38 -7.35 19.67 -7.36
N GLY A 39 -6.28 19.69 -6.59
CA GLY A 39 -4.96 20.12 -7.05
C GLY A 39 -4.08 20.67 -5.95
N GLY A 40 -2.97 21.27 -6.36
CA GLY A 40 -1.96 21.80 -5.46
C GLY A 40 -0.70 22.24 -6.21
N ILE A 41 0.42 22.25 -5.50
CA ILE A 41 1.74 22.53 -6.06
C ILE A 41 2.48 21.21 -6.22
N LEU A 42 2.91 20.93 -7.44
CA LEU A 42 3.75 19.78 -7.78
C LEU A 42 5.17 20.00 -7.26
N GLU A 43 5.95 18.94 -7.08
CA GLU A 43 7.32 19.01 -6.56
C GLU A 43 8.26 19.86 -7.44
N ASN A 44 7.96 19.98 -8.73
CA ASN A 44 8.70 20.87 -9.64
C ASN A 44 8.29 22.36 -9.53
N GLY A 45 7.40 22.71 -8.59
CA GLY A 45 6.88 24.06 -8.37
C GLY A 45 5.67 24.44 -9.24
N THR A 46 5.23 23.57 -10.15
CA THR A 46 4.10 23.86 -11.03
C THR A 46 2.79 23.73 -10.26
N LYS A 47 1.92 24.74 -10.40
CA LYS A 47 0.53 24.67 -9.89
C LYS A 47 -0.33 23.85 -10.84
N TYR A 48 -1.06 22.90 -10.29
CA TYR A 48 -1.96 22.05 -11.07
C TYR A 48 -3.30 21.91 -10.35
N PHE A 49 -4.40 22.26 -11.04
CA PHE A 49 -5.76 22.18 -10.52
C PHE A 49 -6.69 21.64 -11.60
N LEU A 50 -7.64 20.79 -11.19
CA LEU A 50 -8.67 20.21 -12.04
C LEU A 50 -9.91 21.11 -12.03
N ASP A 51 -10.58 21.21 -13.17
CA ASP A 51 -11.92 21.83 -13.27
C ASP A 51 -13.01 20.96 -12.61
N GLY A 52 -12.74 19.66 -12.44
CA GLY A 52 -13.63 18.66 -11.87
C GLY A 52 -13.06 17.93 -10.64
N ASN A 53 -13.74 16.88 -10.21
CA ASN A 53 -13.27 16.03 -9.12
C ASN A 53 -12.27 14.99 -9.62
N TRP A 54 -11.50 14.41 -8.69
CA TRP A 54 -10.70 13.22 -8.97
C TRP A 54 -11.60 12.01 -9.26
N ASP A 55 -11.39 11.36 -10.41
CA ASP A 55 -12.20 10.19 -10.83
C ASP A 55 -11.89 8.93 -10.01
N LEU A 56 -10.62 8.74 -9.63
CA LEU A 56 -10.11 7.56 -8.95
C LEU A 56 -9.00 7.94 -7.97
N VAL A 57 -9.08 7.41 -6.76
CA VAL A 57 -7.98 7.42 -5.78
C VAL A 57 -7.53 5.99 -5.49
N ILE A 58 -6.23 5.75 -5.55
CA ILE A 58 -5.59 4.53 -5.05
C ILE A 58 -4.72 4.95 -3.88
N ALA A 59 -5.10 4.56 -2.67
CA ALA A 59 -4.45 4.97 -1.44
C ALA A 59 -3.62 3.84 -0.83
N HIS A 60 -2.46 4.20 -0.28
CA HIS A 60 -1.55 3.27 0.39
C HIS A 60 -1.29 3.70 1.85
N PRO A 61 -2.26 3.54 2.77
CA PRO A 61 -2.10 3.92 4.18
C PRO A 61 -0.86 3.29 4.85
N PRO A 62 -0.35 3.88 5.95
CA PRO A 62 0.86 3.42 6.63
C PRO A 62 0.88 1.93 7.03
N CYS A 63 1.39 1.06 6.15
CA CYS A 63 1.36 -0.39 6.35
C CYS A 63 2.25 -0.86 7.52
N THR A 64 3.27 -0.08 7.91
CA THR A 64 4.16 -0.38 9.05
C THR A 64 3.40 -0.63 10.35
N PHE A 65 2.29 0.09 10.54
CA PHE A 65 1.48 0.03 11.76
C PHE A 65 0.15 -0.70 11.55
N LEU A 66 -0.15 -1.17 10.34
CA LEU A 66 -1.39 -1.88 10.05
C LEU A 66 -1.14 -3.38 9.79
N ALA A 67 0.01 -3.74 9.22
CA ALA A 67 0.30 -5.10 8.78
C ALA A 67 0.62 -6.05 9.94
N VAL A 68 0.17 -7.31 9.83
CA VAL A 68 0.43 -8.38 10.83
C VAL A 68 1.93 -8.62 11.02
N SER A 69 2.74 -8.47 9.98
CA SER A 69 4.21 -8.60 10.07
C SER A 69 4.85 -7.57 11.01
N GLY A 70 4.18 -6.45 11.29
CA GLY A 70 4.62 -5.42 12.23
C GLY A 70 4.25 -5.71 13.69
N ALA A 71 3.34 -6.67 13.94
CA ALA A 71 2.67 -6.82 15.23
C ALA A 71 3.61 -7.13 16.41
N ARG A 72 4.70 -7.85 16.17
CA ARG A 72 5.67 -8.20 17.22
C ARG A 72 6.33 -6.96 17.86
N TRP A 73 6.37 -5.84 17.14
CA TRP A 73 7.06 -4.64 17.58
C TRP A 73 6.21 -3.72 18.46
N TYR A 74 4.94 -4.07 18.71
CA TYR A 74 4.12 -3.36 19.70
C TYR A 74 4.46 -3.74 21.13
N TYR A 75 5.05 -4.93 21.32
CA TYR A 75 5.15 -5.57 22.63
C TYR A 75 6.60 -5.81 23.03
N HIS A 76 6.86 -5.84 24.32
CA HIS A 76 8.15 -6.20 24.88
C HIS A 76 8.53 -7.64 24.45
N PRO A 77 9.76 -7.89 23.98
CA PRO A 77 10.17 -9.20 23.47
C PRO A 77 10.06 -10.32 24.52
N ASP A 78 10.26 -9.99 25.79
CA ASP A 78 10.17 -10.95 26.91
C ASP A 78 8.73 -11.37 27.23
N ASP A 79 7.74 -10.59 26.80
CA ASP A 79 6.33 -10.80 27.14
C ASP A 79 5.61 -11.67 26.08
N LYS A 80 6.36 -12.34 25.20
CA LYS A 80 5.82 -13.12 24.07
C LYS A 80 4.85 -14.23 24.49
N ASN A 81 4.98 -14.72 25.73
CA ASN A 81 4.15 -15.79 26.30
C ASN A 81 2.97 -15.26 27.11
N LEU A 82 2.90 -13.95 27.37
CA LEU A 82 1.79 -13.35 28.11
C LEU A 82 0.59 -13.09 27.19
N PRO A 83 -0.64 -13.07 27.73
CA PRO A 83 -1.79 -12.52 27.03
C PRO A 83 -1.54 -11.08 26.58
N ILE A 84 -2.12 -10.66 25.45
CA ILE A 84 -1.82 -9.36 24.79
C ILE A 84 -2.01 -8.18 25.73
N GLU A 85 -3.08 -8.21 26.51
CA GLU A 85 -3.49 -7.20 27.50
C GLU A 85 -2.50 -7.04 28.66
N GLN A 86 -1.62 -8.03 28.88
CA GLN A 86 -0.58 -8.00 29.92
C GLN A 86 0.81 -7.66 29.36
N ARG A 87 0.96 -7.52 28.03
CA ARG A 87 2.26 -7.24 27.41
C ARG A 87 2.62 -5.77 27.53
N ARG A 88 3.84 -5.50 27.98
CA ARG A 88 4.39 -4.14 28.03
C ARG A 88 4.69 -3.63 26.62
N PRO A 89 4.77 -2.30 26.41
CA PRO A 89 5.24 -1.72 25.15
C PRO A 89 6.65 -2.17 24.77
N HIS A 90 6.95 -2.18 23.48
CA HIS A 90 8.30 -2.50 23.01
C HIS A 90 9.30 -1.39 23.44
N PRO A 91 10.45 -1.72 24.06
CA PRO A 91 11.34 -0.71 24.64
C PRO A 91 11.96 0.25 23.61
N LYS A 92 12.15 -0.21 22.36
CA LYS A 92 12.62 0.64 21.25
C LYS A 92 11.53 1.43 20.54
N PHE A 93 10.26 1.06 20.74
CA PHE A 93 9.11 1.63 20.03
C PHE A 93 7.93 1.76 21.00
N PRO A 94 8.08 2.56 22.07
CA PRO A 94 7.08 2.61 23.14
C PRO A 94 5.72 3.13 22.64
N ASP A 95 5.73 4.07 21.69
CA ASP A 95 4.51 4.73 21.18
C ASP A 95 3.82 3.96 20.05
N ARG A 96 4.32 2.78 19.68
CA ARG A 96 3.83 2.10 18.46
C ARG A 96 2.33 1.76 18.52
N ALA A 97 1.79 1.54 19.72
CA ALA A 97 0.35 1.35 19.90
C ALA A 97 -0.45 2.60 19.51
N LYS A 98 0.05 3.80 19.86
CA LYS A 98 -0.53 5.08 19.45
C LYS A 98 -0.40 5.28 17.95
N ASP A 99 0.79 5.05 17.38
CA ASP A 99 1.02 5.15 15.91
C ASP A 99 0.06 4.26 15.11
N ARG A 100 -0.30 3.09 15.66
CA ARG A 100 -1.30 2.21 15.06
C ARG A 100 -2.69 2.83 15.07
N GLU A 101 -3.14 3.40 16.19
CA GLU A 101 -4.46 4.02 16.22
C GLU A 101 -4.52 5.25 15.31
N GLU A 102 -3.44 6.02 15.19
CA GLU A 102 -3.31 7.09 14.18
C GLU A 102 -3.39 6.53 12.74
N ALA A 103 -2.69 5.44 12.44
CA ALA A 103 -2.77 4.79 11.12
C ALA A 103 -4.15 4.18 10.83
N VAL A 104 -4.84 3.65 11.84
CA VAL A 104 -6.22 3.17 11.74
C VAL A 104 -7.15 4.34 11.44
N GLN A 105 -7.01 5.45 12.15
CA GLN A 105 -7.81 6.65 11.94
C GLN A 105 -7.59 7.20 10.52
N PHE A 106 -6.33 7.34 10.08
CA PHE A 106 -6.00 7.74 8.72
C PHE A 106 -6.63 6.80 7.67
N PHE A 107 -6.56 5.48 7.87
CA PHE A 107 -7.21 4.51 6.99
C PHE A 107 -8.74 4.76 6.92
N MET A 108 -9.38 5.00 8.06
CA MET A 108 -10.81 5.28 8.12
C MET A 108 -11.17 6.60 7.45
N ASP A 109 -10.33 7.63 7.58
CA ASP A 109 -10.54 8.92 6.92
C ASP A 109 -10.40 8.80 5.40
N VAL A 110 -9.41 8.05 4.92
CA VAL A 110 -9.29 7.69 3.49
C VAL A 110 -10.56 7.01 2.99
N SER A 111 -11.13 6.08 3.76
CA SER A 111 -12.36 5.36 3.37
C SER A 111 -13.60 6.26 3.20
N ARG A 112 -13.56 7.48 3.76
CA ARG A 112 -14.65 8.45 3.76
C ARG A 112 -14.45 9.57 2.74
N VAL A 113 -13.33 9.59 2.03
CA VAL A 113 -13.06 10.62 1.02
C VAL A 113 -14.19 10.67 -0.02
N GLY A 114 -14.61 11.89 -0.36
CA GLY A 114 -15.70 12.19 -1.29
C GLY A 114 -15.38 11.94 -2.77
N VAL A 115 -14.63 10.90 -3.10
CA VAL A 115 -14.37 10.46 -4.48
C VAL A 115 -15.31 9.33 -4.88
N ASP A 116 -15.63 9.22 -6.17
CA ASP A 116 -16.52 8.17 -6.68
C ASP A 116 -15.85 6.80 -6.57
N LYS A 117 -14.64 6.65 -7.12
CA LYS A 117 -13.89 5.40 -7.13
C LYS A 117 -12.70 5.47 -6.17
N LEU A 118 -12.60 4.48 -5.29
CA LEU A 118 -11.51 4.37 -4.32
C LEU A 118 -11.04 2.93 -4.20
N ALA A 119 -9.73 2.73 -4.27
CA ALA A 119 -9.06 1.51 -3.83
C ALA A 119 -8.12 1.85 -2.67
N ILE A 120 -8.29 1.21 -1.52
CA ILE A 120 -7.31 1.24 -0.44
C ILE A 120 -6.52 -0.05 -0.50
N GLU A 121 -5.21 0.07 -0.70
CA GLU A 121 -4.27 -1.04 -0.79
C GLU A 121 -3.48 -1.16 0.51
N ASN A 122 -3.43 -2.36 1.09
CA ASN A 122 -2.56 -2.64 2.23
C ASN A 122 -2.21 -4.12 2.30
N PRO A 123 -1.06 -4.49 2.92
CA PRO A 123 -0.84 -5.86 3.34
C PRO A 123 -1.93 -6.38 4.30
N VAL A 124 -1.96 -7.70 4.47
CA VAL A 124 -2.82 -8.35 5.49
C VAL A 124 -2.52 -7.75 6.87
N GLY A 125 -3.57 -7.25 7.53
CA GLY A 125 -3.43 -6.36 8.68
C GLY A 125 -4.66 -6.26 9.59
N ILE A 126 -4.56 -5.40 10.59
CA ILE A 126 -5.54 -5.24 11.68
C ILE A 126 -6.90 -4.70 11.19
N MET A 127 -6.95 -4.02 10.04
CA MET A 127 -8.19 -3.43 9.52
C MET A 127 -9.28 -4.45 9.21
N SER A 128 -8.90 -5.70 8.89
CA SER A 128 -9.85 -6.81 8.73
C SER A 128 -10.59 -7.21 10.00
N SER A 129 -10.13 -6.77 11.16
CA SER A 129 -10.77 -6.98 12.47
C SER A 129 -11.38 -5.68 13.01
N ARG A 130 -10.79 -4.52 12.68
CA ARG A 130 -11.23 -3.21 13.19
C ARG A 130 -12.37 -2.58 12.40
N TRP A 131 -12.50 -2.89 11.11
CA TRP A 131 -13.52 -2.29 10.23
C TRP A 131 -14.32 -3.35 9.49
N ARG A 132 -13.76 -3.92 8.42
CA ARG A 132 -14.36 -4.99 7.61
C ARG A 132 -13.29 -5.77 6.84
N LYS A 133 -13.64 -6.96 6.37
CA LYS A 133 -12.79 -7.73 5.46
C LYS A 133 -12.55 -6.94 4.16
N PRO A 134 -11.35 -7.07 3.54
CA PRO A 134 -11.12 -6.53 2.22
C PRO A 134 -12.07 -7.18 1.22
N ASP A 135 -12.43 -6.44 0.18
CA ASP A 135 -13.26 -6.95 -0.90
C ASP A 135 -12.52 -8.01 -1.72
N GLN A 136 -11.20 -7.85 -1.83
CA GLN A 136 -10.35 -8.76 -2.57
C GLN A 136 -8.95 -8.88 -1.94
N ILE A 137 -8.33 -10.06 -2.06
CA ILE A 137 -6.91 -10.25 -1.82
C ILE A 137 -6.27 -10.70 -3.13
N VAL A 138 -5.23 -9.99 -3.54
CA VAL A 138 -4.49 -10.24 -4.78
C VAL A 138 -3.01 -10.53 -4.47
N GLU A 139 -2.33 -11.20 -5.40
CA GLU A 139 -0.92 -11.56 -5.29
C GLU A 139 -0.17 -11.35 -6.62
N PRO A 140 1.13 -11.02 -6.60
CA PRO A 140 1.88 -10.73 -7.83
C PRO A 140 1.88 -11.85 -8.88
N TRP A 141 1.85 -13.11 -8.45
CA TRP A 141 1.79 -14.27 -9.36
C TRP A 141 0.51 -14.35 -10.18
N GLN A 142 -0.55 -13.62 -9.81
CA GLN A 142 -1.77 -13.48 -10.61
C GLN A 142 -1.60 -12.47 -11.76
N PHE A 143 -0.52 -11.69 -11.77
CA PHE A 143 -0.27 -10.59 -12.71
C PHE A 143 1.14 -10.65 -13.30
N GLY A 144 1.67 -11.85 -13.52
CA GLY A 144 2.90 -12.08 -14.30
C GLY A 144 4.21 -11.94 -13.52
N HIS A 145 4.16 -11.84 -12.19
CA HIS A 145 5.36 -11.76 -11.35
C HIS A 145 5.49 -13.00 -10.48
N GLU A 146 6.54 -13.81 -10.66
CA GLU A 146 6.77 -15.01 -9.84
C GLU A 146 7.17 -14.67 -8.40
N ALA A 147 6.20 -14.17 -7.63
CA ALA A 147 6.35 -13.73 -6.26
C ALA A 147 5.04 -13.86 -5.50
N SER A 148 5.14 -14.26 -4.23
CA SER A 148 4.01 -14.27 -3.30
C SER A 148 4.11 -13.06 -2.37
N LYS A 149 3.08 -12.21 -2.38
CA LYS A 149 2.90 -11.09 -1.46
C LYS A 149 1.42 -10.72 -1.44
N LYS A 150 0.71 -11.16 -0.41
CA LYS A 150 -0.72 -10.85 -0.26
C LYS A 150 -0.92 -9.35 -0.09
N THR A 151 -1.73 -8.80 -0.99
CA THR A 151 -2.18 -7.41 -0.98
C THR A 151 -3.70 -7.41 -0.87
N CYS A 152 -4.23 -6.75 0.15
CA CYS A 152 -5.64 -6.56 0.39
C CYS A 152 -6.11 -5.28 -0.31
N LEU A 153 -7.29 -5.35 -0.93
CA LEU A 153 -7.97 -4.23 -1.57
C LEU A 153 -9.33 -4.00 -0.92
N TRP A 154 -9.56 -2.78 -0.41
CA TRP A 154 -10.89 -2.29 -0.04
C TRP A 154 -11.35 -1.32 -1.12
N LEU A 155 -12.48 -1.63 -1.75
CA LEU A 155 -12.96 -1.00 -2.96
C LEU A 155 -14.25 -0.22 -2.70
N LYS A 156 -14.38 0.92 -3.38
CA LYS A 156 -15.61 1.71 -3.50
C LYS A 156 -15.84 1.97 -4.99
N ASN A 157 -17.01 1.56 -5.50
CA ASN A 157 -17.42 1.72 -6.91
C ASN A 157 -16.37 1.24 -7.94
N LEU A 158 -15.59 0.21 -7.59
CA LEU A 158 -14.61 -0.43 -8.47
C LEU A 158 -14.92 -1.91 -8.62
N PRO A 159 -14.82 -2.47 -9.84
CA PRO A 159 -14.89 -3.91 -10.04
C PRO A 159 -13.65 -4.59 -9.43
N PHE A 160 -13.81 -5.86 -9.04
CA PHE A 160 -12.69 -6.68 -8.58
C PHE A 160 -11.61 -6.79 -9.65
N LEU A 161 -10.35 -6.63 -9.25
CA LEU A 161 -9.21 -6.67 -10.14
C LEU A 161 -9.04 -8.09 -10.69
N VAL A 162 -9.10 -8.25 -12.02
CA VAL A 162 -9.04 -9.56 -12.66
C VAL A 162 -7.57 -9.94 -12.89
N PRO A 163 -7.14 -11.16 -12.51
CA PRO A 163 -5.82 -11.69 -12.87
C PRO A 163 -5.55 -11.58 -14.37
N THR A 164 -4.42 -10.98 -14.75
CA THR A 164 -4.08 -10.74 -16.16
C THR A 164 -3.08 -11.75 -16.72
N ASN A 165 -2.26 -12.37 -15.87
CA ASN A 165 -1.26 -13.36 -16.26
C ASN A 165 -0.88 -14.23 -15.05
N VAL A 166 -1.35 -15.46 -15.00
CA VAL A 166 -1.10 -16.36 -13.88
C VAL A 166 0.20 -17.14 -14.10
N VAL A 167 1.16 -16.95 -13.19
CA VAL A 167 2.49 -17.59 -13.21
C VAL A 167 2.77 -18.34 -11.91
N GLY A 168 3.97 -18.91 -11.77
CA GLY A 168 4.40 -19.57 -10.54
C GLY A 168 4.41 -18.62 -9.32
N LYS A 169 4.25 -19.16 -8.11
CA LYS A 169 4.22 -18.38 -6.85
C LYS A 169 5.57 -17.81 -6.41
N GLY A 170 6.61 -18.05 -7.22
CA GLY A 170 8.00 -17.74 -6.91
C GLY A 170 8.65 -18.75 -5.98
N GLU A 171 9.96 -18.63 -5.85
CA GLU A 171 10.75 -19.47 -4.97
C GLU A 171 10.47 -19.18 -3.48
N VAL A 172 10.61 -20.20 -2.65
CA VAL A 172 10.43 -20.12 -1.20
C VAL A 172 11.76 -20.44 -0.52
N TYR A 173 12.20 -19.53 0.34
CA TYR A 173 13.30 -19.78 1.27
C TYR A 173 12.77 -20.51 2.50
N VAL A 174 13.48 -21.55 2.94
CA VAL A 174 13.20 -22.30 4.17
C VAL A 174 14.38 -22.11 5.12
N SER A 175 14.15 -21.50 6.28
CA SER A 175 15.19 -21.33 7.29
C SER A 175 15.55 -22.68 7.96
N LYS A 176 16.69 -22.71 8.67
CA LYS A 176 17.08 -23.86 9.51
C LYS A 176 16.03 -24.25 10.55
N SER A 177 15.22 -23.29 10.99
CA SER A 177 14.12 -23.48 11.94
C SER A 177 12.80 -23.89 11.27
N GLY A 178 12.79 -24.16 9.96
CA GLY A 178 11.61 -24.54 9.19
C GLY A 178 10.69 -23.38 8.77
N ASN A 179 11.04 -22.12 9.09
CA ASN A 179 10.23 -20.97 8.70
C ASN A 179 10.33 -20.74 7.20
N LYS A 180 9.18 -20.54 6.55
CA LYS A 180 9.08 -20.29 5.11
C LYS A 180 8.86 -18.80 4.85
N SER A 181 9.56 -18.27 3.86
CA SER A 181 9.33 -16.92 3.34
C SER A 181 9.57 -16.87 1.83
N PRO A 182 8.93 -15.93 1.10
CA PRO A 182 9.26 -15.72 -0.31
C PRO A 182 10.75 -15.43 -0.46
N LYS A 183 11.42 -16.08 -1.41
CA LYS A 183 12.87 -15.96 -1.58
C LYS A 183 13.28 -14.52 -1.90
N TRP A 184 12.55 -13.83 -2.78
CA TRP A 184 12.79 -12.42 -3.12
C TRP A 184 12.85 -11.51 -1.88
N PHE A 185 12.01 -11.77 -0.87
CA PHE A 185 11.98 -11.01 0.38
C PHE A 185 13.26 -11.26 1.18
N THR A 186 13.68 -12.52 1.27
CA THR A 186 14.86 -12.96 1.99
C THR A 186 16.14 -12.49 1.31
N ASP A 187 16.18 -12.48 -0.01
CA ASP A 187 17.33 -12.01 -0.79
C ASP A 187 17.58 -10.50 -0.53
N ILE A 188 16.53 -9.67 -0.48
CA ILE A 188 16.65 -8.26 -0.05
C ILE A 188 17.12 -8.16 1.40
N PHE A 189 16.71 -9.08 2.27
CA PHE A 189 17.18 -9.09 3.65
C PHE A 189 18.68 -9.36 3.74
N PHE A 190 19.19 -10.29 2.93
CA PHE A 190 20.60 -10.70 2.91
C PHE A 190 21.51 -9.88 1.98
N SER A 191 20.96 -8.98 1.17
CA SER A 191 21.75 -8.14 0.25
C SER A 191 22.60 -7.06 0.93
N GLY A 192 22.52 -6.91 2.26
CA GLY A 192 23.30 -5.93 3.01
C GLY A 192 22.80 -4.48 2.93
N VAL A 193 21.70 -4.21 2.22
CA VAL A 193 21.09 -2.87 2.16
C VAL A 193 20.56 -2.41 3.53
N SER A 194 20.49 -1.10 3.74
CA SER A 194 20.01 -0.53 5.00
C SER A 194 18.54 -0.92 5.28
N PRO A 195 18.09 -0.85 6.56
CA PRO A 195 16.68 -1.06 6.90
C PRO A 195 15.71 -0.14 6.14
N GLU A 196 16.14 1.08 5.85
CA GLU A 196 15.37 2.06 5.08
C GLU A 196 15.25 1.68 3.60
N GLU A 197 16.37 1.34 2.96
CA GLU A 197 16.36 0.89 1.56
C GLU A 197 15.55 -0.40 1.42
N ARG A 198 15.66 -1.32 2.37
CA ARG A 198 14.84 -2.53 2.42
C ARG A 198 13.35 -2.21 2.47
N ARG A 199 12.94 -1.20 3.26
CA ARG A 199 11.55 -0.75 3.32
C ARG A 199 11.10 -0.20 1.97
N LYS A 200 11.93 0.65 1.34
CA LYS A 200 11.67 1.25 0.01
C LYS A 200 11.56 0.19 -1.09
N LEU A 201 12.45 -0.80 -1.11
CA LEU A 201 12.41 -1.89 -2.10
C LEU A 201 11.15 -2.75 -1.94
N ARG A 202 10.75 -3.03 -0.70
CA ARG A 202 9.57 -3.85 -0.40
C ARG A 202 8.25 -3.12 -0.59
N SER A 203 8.23 -1.79 -0.54
CA SER A 203 7.02 -0.98 -0.72
C SER A 203 6.69 -0.70 -2.19
N LYS A 204 7.60 -0.99 -3.14
CA LYS A 204 7.30 -0.85 -4.56
C LYS A 204 6.15 -1.78 -4.95
N THR A 205 5.14 -1.21 -5.60
CA THR A 205 4.05 -1.96 -6.23
C THR A 205 4.61 -2.78 -7.40
N PHE A 206 4.16 -4.02 -7.53
CA PHE A 206 4.56 -4.87 -8.65
C PHE A 206 3.99 -4.31 -9.96
N PRO A 207 4.81 -4.17 -11.02
CA PRO A 207 4.38 -3.56 -12.27
C PRO A 207 3.10 -4.20 -12.85
N GLY A 208 2.98 -5.53 -12.80
CA GLY A 208 1.82 -6.22 -13.35
C GLY A 208 0.52 -5.91 -12.62
N ILE A 209 0.57 -5.70 -11.29
CA ILE A 209 -0.59 -5.23 -10.53
C ILE A 209 -0.92 -3.79 -10.93
N ALA A 210 0.09 -2.92 -11.03
CA ALA A 210 -0.11 -1.52 -11.41
C ALA A 210 -0.67 -1.37 -12.84
N ASP A 211 -0.19 -2.18 -13.77
CA ASP A 211 -0.65 -2.22 -15.16
C ASP A 211 -2.09 -2.76 -15.24
N ALA A 212 -2.42 -3.81 -14.47
CA ALA A 212 -3.80 -4.32 -14.39
C ALA A 212 -4.77 -3.30 -13.78
N MET A 213 -4.37 -2.60 -12.72
CA MET A 213 -5.19 -1.52 -12.14
C MET A 213 -5.41 -0.39 -13.13
N ALA A 214 -4.37 0.00 -13.87
CA ALA A 214 -4.46 1.05 -14.89
C ALA A 214 -5.37 0.65 -16.04
N ASP A 215 -5.20 -0.54 -16.59
CA ASP A 215 -6.01 -1.05 -17.70
C ASP A 215 -7.48 -1.20 -17.29
N GLN A 216 -7.75 -1.89 -16.18
CA GLN A 216 -9.11 -2.21 -15.79
C GLN A 216 -9.87 -1.03 -15.17
N TRP A 217 -9.24 -0.24 -14.30
CA TRP A 217 -9.92 0.86 -13.60
C TRP A 217 -9.77 2.21 -14.31
N GLY A 218 -8.79 2.36 -15.20
CA GLY A 218 -8.64 3.53 -16.07
C GLY A 218 -9.52 3.48 -17.31
N SER A 219 -9.84 2.28 -17.82
CA SER A 219 -10.81 2.13 -18.90
C SER A 219 -12.17 2.69 -18.49
N LYS A 220 -12.88 3.35 -19.41
CA LYS A 220 -14.28 3.72 -19.22
C LYS A 220 -15.06 2.44 -18.94
N ILE A 221 -15.35 2.18 -17.66
CA ILE A 221 -16.34 1.17 -17.29
C ILE A 221 -17.63 1.63 -17.97
N ILE A 222 -17.97 1.00 -19.09
CA ILE A 222 -19.31 1.11 -19.65
C ILE A 222 -20.17 0.41 -18.60
N THR A 223 -20.74 1.19 -17.69
CA THR A 223 -21.84 0.72 -16.87
C THR A 223 -22.97 0.35 -17.84
N ALA A 224 -23.23 -0.95 -17.94
CA ALA A 224 -24.44 -1.47 -18.55
C ALA A 224 -25.67 -1.04 -17.74
#